data_AF-A0A3D5YMP0-F1
#
_entry.id   AF-A0A3D5YMP0-F1
#
_cell.length_a   1.000
_cell.length_b   1.000
_cell.length_c   1.000
_cell.angle_alpha   90.00
_cell.angle_beta   90.00
_cell.angle_gamma   90.00
#
_symmetry.space_group_name_H-M   'P 1'
#
loop_
_entity.id
_entity.type
_entity.pdbx_description
1 polymer ?
#
loop_
_entity_poly.entity_id
_entity_poly.type
_entity_poly.pdbx_seq_one_letter_code
_entity_poly.pdbx_strand_id
1 'polypeptide(L)'
;MVMSIKEILSGPEISGYLGSEKTKSLVEQEIVKRWGESELRNYDPMRSALTFKKWIQLGFVPKKGETAIRSFVTIERKDPKNPEKVVRKIKSIYLFYYRQVTELKANK
;
A
#
# COMPACT_ATOMS: atom_id res chain seq x y z
N MET A 1 10.22 19.85 1.66
CA MET A 1 10.63 19.28 2.96
C MET A 1 10.30 17.80 2.90
N VAL A 2 11.30 16.92 3.02
CA VAL A 2 11.09 15.46 3.01
C VAL A 2 10.55 15.07 4.38
N MET A 3 9.43 14.35 4.45
CA MET A 3 8.90 13.84 5.72
C MET A 3 9.72 12.63 6.16
N SER A 4 9.96 12.47 7.45
CA SER A 4 10.52 11.23 8.00
C SER A 4 9.48 10.10 8.00
N ILE A 5 9.94 8.85 8.03
CA ILE A 5 9.04 7.69 8.17
C ILE A 5 8.18 7.81 9.44
N LYS A 6 8.75 8.29 10.55
CA LYS A 6 8.00 8.47 11.80
C LYS A 6 6.84 9.46 11.61
N GLU A 7 7.08 10.60 10.98
CA GLU A 7 6.04 11.59 10.69
C GLU A 7 4.97 11.07 9.73
N ILE A 8 5.35 10.21 8.78
CA ILE A 8 4.40 9.55 7.88
C ILE A 8 3.49 8.60 8.66
N LEU A 9 4.05 7.82 9.57
CA LEU A 9 3.29 6.82 10.34
C LEU A 9 2.39 7.44 11.42
N SER A 10 2.76 8.60 11.98
CA SER A 10 1.94 9.33 12.97
C SER A 10 1.08 10.44 12.35
N GLY A 11 1.24 10.71 11.07
CA GLY A 11 0.60 11.82 10.36
C GLY A 11 -0.84 11.57 9.92
N PRO A 12 -1.38 12.41 9.03
CA PRO A 12 -2.70 12.21 8.44
C PRO A 12 -2.74 10.94 7.59
N GLU A 13 -3.95 10.45 7.29
CA GLU A 13 -4.15 9.34 6.37
C GLU A 13 -3.72 9.75 4.95
N ILE A 14 -2.91 8.90 4.31
CA ILE A 14 -2.26 9.23 3.04
C ILE A 14 -2.39 8.12 1.98
N SER A 15 -2.83 6.94 2.39
CA SER A 15 -3.11 5.84 1.46
C SER A 15 -4.48 6.00 0.80
N GLY A 16 -4.69 5.31 -0.31
CA GLY A 16 -6.00 5.21 -0.96
C GLY A 16 -6.81 4.02 -0.47
N TYR A 17 -6.53 3.50 0.73
CA TYR A 17 -7.21 2.34 1.28
C TYR A 17 -8.66 2.69 1.65
N LEU A 18 -9.60 1.88 1.18
CA LEU A 18 -11.04 2.11 1.34
C LEU A 18 -11.69 1.17 2.36
N GLY A 19 -10.91 0.52 3.23
CA GLY A 19 -11.46 -0.38 4.26
C GLY A 19 -11.69 -1.83 3.83
N SER A 20 -11.14 -2.29 2.70
CA SER A 20 -11.27 -3.70 2.30
C SER A 20 -10.51 -4.64 3.23
N GLU A 21 -11.23 -5.37 4.08
CA GLU A 21 -10.66 -6.37 5.00
C GLU A 21 -9.78 -7.40 4.28
N LYS A 22 -10.20 -7.83 3.09
CA LYS A 22 -9.43 -8.77 2.28
C LYS A 22 -8.09 -8.19 1.85
N THR A 23 -8.07 -6.93 1.42
CA THR A 23 -6.81 -6.21 1.11
C THR A 23 -5.93 -6.12 2.35
N LYS A 24 -6.51 -5.78 3.51
CA LYS A 24 -5.78 -5.68 4.79
C LYS A 24 -5.13 -7.01 5.16
N SER A 25 -5.90 -8.10 5.16
CA SER A 25 -5.41 -9.43 5.53
C SER A 25 -4.29 -9.93 4.62
N LEU A 26 -4.38 -9.67 3.30
CA LEU A 26 -3.30 -10.05 2.37
C LEU A 26 -1.98 -9.32 2.67
N VAL A 27 -2.05 -8.04 3.04
CA VAL A 27 -0.88 -7.27 3.41
C VAL A 27 -0.32 -7.74 4.77
N GLU A 28 -1.19 -8.03 5.74
CA GLU A 28 -0.79 -8.58 7.05
C GLU A 28 -0.06 -9.91 6.91
N GLN A 29 -0.55 -10.82 6.06
CA GLN A 29 0.11 -12.10 5.80
C GLN A 29 1.52 -11.92 5.22
N GLU A 30 1.69 -10.99 4.27
CA GLU A 30 3.01 -10.68 3.71
C GLU A 30 3.92 -9.99 4.73
N ILE A 31 3.38 -9.15 5.62
CA ILE A 31 4.14 -8.55 6.72
C ILE A 31 4.65 -9.63 7.67
N VAL A 32 3.77 -10.54 8.11
CA VAL A 32 4.11 -11.67 8.99
C VAL A 32 5.16 -12.56 8.34
N LYS A 33 4.99 -12.89 7.07
CA LYS A 33 5.94 -13.73 6.32
C LYS A 33 7.34 -13.11 6.22
N ARG A 34 7.44 -11.78 6.13
CA ARG A 34 8.72 -11.08 5.92
C ARG A 34 9.40 -10.66 7.22
N TRP A 35 8.62 -10.28 8.24
CA TRP A 35 9.14 -9.66 9.47
C TRP A 35 8.60 -10.25 10.77
N GLY A 36 7.70 -11.23 10.69
CA GLY A 36 7.07 -11.89 11.84
C GLY A 36 5.83 -11.17 12.36
N GLU A 37 5.06 -11.85 13.20
CA GLU A 37 3.80 -11.34 13.77
C GLU A 37 3.97 -10.08 14.61
N SER A 38 5.14 -9.93 15.26
CA SER A 38 5.44 -8.75 16.07
C SER A 38 5.42 -7.45 15.27
N GLU A 39 5.59 -7.51 13.95
CA GLU A 39 5.56 -6.35 13.07
C GLU A 39 4.13 -5.83 12.81
N LEU A 40 3.10 -6.66 13.01
CA LEU A 40 1.70 -6.26 12.80
C LEU A 40 1.28 -5.07 13.67
N ARG A 41 1.90 -4.89 14.85
CA ARG A 41 1.63 -3.74 15.74
C ARG A 41 2.00 -2.39 15.11
N ASN A 42 2.87 -2.39 14.11
CA ASN A 42 3.30 -1.20 13.38
C ASN A 42 2.54 -1.03 12.05
N TYR A 43 1.68 -1.98 11.70
CA TYR A 43 0.95 -1.96 10.46
C TYR A 43 -0.30 -1.10 10.58
N ASP A 44 -0.33 -0.07 9.75
CA ASP A 44 -1.50 0.75 9.52
C ASP A 44 -1.78 0.86 8.01
N PRO A 45 -2.88 0.30 7.49
CA PRO A 45 -3.21 0.36 6.07
C PRO A 45 -3.42 1.79 5.52
N MET A 46 -3.70 2.77 6.38
CA MET A 46 -3.91 4.16 5.98
C MET A 46 -2.60 4.95 5.78
N ARG A 47 -1.47 4.42 6.30
CA ARG A 47 -0.21 5.17 6.43
C ARG A 47 1.03 4.38 6.04
N SER A 48 1.09 3.11 6.43
CA SER A 48 2.34 2.31 6.44
C SER A 48 2.58 1.49 5.17
N ALA A 49 1.54 1.24 4.36
CA ALA A 49 1.63 0.49 3.11
C ALA A 49 1.10 1.34 1.94
N LEU A 50 2.01 1.80 1.07
CA LEU A 50 1.70 2.75 0.01
C LEU A 50 2.18 2.26 -1.35
N THR A 51 1.61 2.82 -2.42
CA THR A 51 2.08 2.54 -3.79
C THR A 51 3.46 3.18 -4.03
N PHE A 52 4.21 2.64 -4.99
CA PHE A 52 5.49 3.21 -5.43
C PHE A 52 5.41 4.72 -5.67
N LYS A 53 4.40 5.16 -6.44
CA LYS A 53 4.20 6.58 -6.77
C LYS A 53 4.06 7.45 -5.51
N LYS A 54 3.33 6.96 -4.51
CA LYS A 54 3.12 7.71 -3.27
C LYS A 54 4.40 7.80 -2.43
N TRP A 55 5.18 6.72 -2.35
CA TRP A 55 6.49 6.77 -1.69
C TRP A 55 7.44 7.77 -2.34
N ILE A 56 7.50 7.80 -3.68
CA ILE A 56 8.34 8.75 -4.41
C ILE A 56 7.91 10.20 -4.12
N GLN A 57 6.61 10.48 -4.07
CA GLN A 57 6.09 11.81 -3.70
C GLN A 57 6.48 12.23 -2.27
N LEU A 58 6.69 11.26 -1.38
CA LEU A 58 7.13 11.49 0.00
C LEU A 58 8.66 11.54 0.13
N GLY A 59 9.40 11.38 -0.97
CA GLY A 59 10.87 11.37 -0.96
C GLY A 59 11.48 10.01 -0.59
N PHE A 60 10.75 8.91 -0.79
CA PHE A 60 11.22 7.55 -0.52
C PHE A 60 11.14 6.68 -1.77
N VAL A 61 12.01 5.68 -1.84
CA VAL A 61 12.04 4.68 -2.91
C VAL A 61 12.18 3.29 -2.29
N PRO A 62 11.56 2.24 -2.85
CA PRO A 62 11.85 0.87 -2.44
C PRO A 62 13.34 0.57 -2.53
N LYS A 63 13.86 -0.17 -1.53
CA LYS A 63 15.24 -0.64 -1.52
C LYS A 63 15.47 -1.55 -2.73
N LYS A 64 16.70 -1.55 -3.25
CA LYS A 64 17.07 -2.38 -4.38
C LYS A 64 16.84 -3.86 -4.05
N GLY A 65 16.11 -4.56 -4.91
CA GLY A 65 15.77 -5.98 -4.75
C GLY A 65 14.49 -6.27 -3.97
N GLU A 66 13.84 -5.25 -3.38
CA GLU A 66 12.55 -5.43 -2.70
C GLU A 66 11.42 -5.74 -3.70
N THR A 67 10.59 -6.73 -3.36
CA THR A 67 9.38 -7.06 -4.12
C THR A 67 8.16 -6.42 -3.49
N ALA A 68 7.26 -5.89 -4.33
CA ALA A 68 6.01 -5.31 -3.85
C ALA A 68 5.12 -6.37 -3.18
N ILE A 69 4.39 -5.94 -2.15
CA ILE A 69 3.27 -6.68 -1.58
C ILE A 69 2.10 -6.55 -2.55
N ARG A 70 1.69 -7.66 -3.15
CA ARG A 70 0.58 -7.69 -4.11
C ARG A 70 -0.74 -7.78 -3.35
N SER A 71 -1.60 -6.79 -3.56
CA SER A 71 -3.00 -6.82 -3.13
C SER A 71 -3.91 -6.62 -4.34
N PHE A 72 -5.21 -6.65 -4.11
CA PHE A 72 -6.20 -6.35 -5.14
C PHE A 72 -7.45 -5.72 -4.54
N VAL A 73 -8.17 -5.00 -5.39
CA VAL A 73 -9.52 -4.50 -5.11
C VAL A 73 -10.48 -5.04 -6.16
N THR A 74 -11.67 -5.40 -5.71
CA THR A 74 -12.79 -5.76 -6.59
C THR A 74 -13.61 -4.51 -6.84
N ILE A 75 -13.69 -4.10 -8.10
CA ILE A 75 -14.49 -2.97 -8.54
C ILE A 75 -15.76 -3.54 -9.16
N GLU A 76 -16.90 -3.27 -8.54
CA GLU A 76 -18.20 -3.57 -9.13
C GLU A 76 -18.68 -2.35 -9.92
N ARG A 77 -19.07 -2.55 -11.17
CA ARG A 77 -19.70 -1.53 -12.02
C ARG A 77 -20.93 -2.12 -12.68
N LYS A 78 -22.01 -1.34 -12.75
CA LYS A 78 -23.15 -1.68 -13.60
C LYS A 78 -22.73 -1.62 -15.07
N ASP A 79 -23.17 -2.57 -15.87
CA ASP A 79 -22.94 -2.58 -17.30
C ASP A 79 -23.67 -1.38 -17.92
N PRO A 80 -22.97 -0.49 -18.64
CA PRO A 80 -23.60 0.69 -19.23
C PRO A 80 -24.65 0.35 -20.30
N LYS A 81 -24.63 -0.87 -20.87
CA LYS A 81 -25.60 -1.34 -21.87
C LYS A 81 -26.72 -2.18 -21.26
N ASN A 82 -26.51 -2.76 -20.07
CA ASN A 82 -27.54 -3.50 -19.35
C ASN A 82 -27.44 -3.20 -17.84
N PRO A 83 -28.22 -2.24 -17.33
CA PRO A 83 -28.15 -1.79 -15.94
C PRO A 83 -28.39 -2.86 -14.87
N GLU A 84 -29.02 -3.98 -15.23
CA GLU A 84 -29.26 -5.13 -14.33
C GLU A 84 -28.04 -6.04 -14.20
N LYS A 85 -27.06 -5.91 -15.11
CA LYS A 85 -25.84 -6.71 -15.12
C LYS A 85 -24.73 -5.99 -14.35
N VAL A 86 -24.22 -6.63 -13.28
CA VAL A 86 -23.04 -6.17 -12.55
C VAL A 86 -21.78 -6.81 -13.14
N VAL A 87 -20.86 -5.97 -13.62
CA VAL A 87 -19.53 -6.38 -14.06
C VAL A 87 -18.56 -6.23 -12.89
N ARG A 88 -17.90 -7.33 -12.51
CA ARG A 88 -16.85 -7.35 -11.50
C ARG A 88 -15.49 -7.31 -12.17
N LYS A 89 -14.67 -6.31 -11.84
CA LYS A 89 -13.28 -6.20 -12.31
C LYS A 89 -12.32 -6.25 -11.13
N ILE A 90 -11.35 -7.14 -11.20
CA ILE A 90 -10.26 -7.20 -10.24
C ILE A 90 -9.15 -6.26 -10.72
N LYS A 91 -8.72 -5.35 -9.84
CA LYS A 91 -7.55 -4.51 -10.08
C LYS A 91 -6.46 -4.87 -9.06
N SER A 92 -5.34 -5.38 -9.53
CA SER A 92 -4.17 -5.58 -8.67
C SER A 92 -3.57 -4.23 -8.26
N ILE A 93 -3.15 -4.14 -7.01
CA ILE A 93 -2.44 -3.01 -6.43
C ILE A 93 -1.12 -3.53 -5.87
N TYR A 94 -0.03 -2.84 -6.17
CA TYR A 94 1.30 -3.17 -5.68
C TYR A 94 1.69 -2.14 -4.62
N LEU A 95 1.87 -2.61 -3.39
CA LEU A 95 2.18 -1.81 -2.22
C LEU A 95 3.59 -2.11 -1.74
N PHE A 96 4.19 -1.13 -1.07
CA PHE A 96 5.44 -1.29 -0.34
C PHE A 96 5.18 -0.85 1.10
N TYR A 97 5.59 -1.68 2.05
CA TYR A 97 5.55 -1.35 3.47
C TYR A 97 6.71 -0.42 3.85
N TYR A 98 6.58 0.39 4.90
CA TYR A 98 7.60 1.37 5.29
C TYR A 98 9.00 0.76 5.49
N ARG A 99 9.08 -0.52 5.91
CA ARG A 99 10.37 -1.23 6.06
C ARG A 99 11.07 -1.52 4.73
N GLN A 100 10.34 -1.50 3.62
CA GLN A 100 10.86 -1.80 2.28
C GLN A 100 11.44 -0.57 1.58
N VAL A 101 11.26 0.63 2.13
CA VAL A 101 11.68 1.86 1.47
C VAL A 101 12.89 2.49 2.16
N THR A 102 13.58 3.35 1.44
CA THR A 102 14.70 4.19 1.89
C THR A 102 14.55 5.57 1.29
N GLU A 103 15.20 6.57 1.89
CA GLU A 103 15.17 7.93 1.38
C GLU A 103 15.71 7.97 -0.05
N LEU A 104 15.00 8.68 -0.92
CA LEU A 104 15.45 8.97 -2.26
C LEU A 104 16.61 9.95 -2.13
N LYS A 105 17.84 9.42 -2.10
CA LYS A 105 19.04 10.26 -2.16
C LYS A 105 18.95 11.08 -3.44
N ALA A 106 18.82 12.39 -3.31
CA ALA A 106 19.08 13.29 -4.42
C ALA A 106 20.56 13.11 -4.78
N ASN A 107 20.84 12.56 -5.95
CA ASN A 107 22.19 12.66 -6.49
C ASN A 107 22.52 14.15 -6.55
N LYS A 108 23.53 14.53 -5.76
CA LYS A 108 24.07 15.87 -5.71
C LYS A 108 24.96 16.10 -6.92
#